data_AF-A0A3N5HFQ8-F1
#
_entry.id   AF-A0A3N5HFQ8-F1
#
_cell.length_a   1.000
_cell.length_b   1.000
_cell.length_c   1.000
_cell.angle_alpha   90.00
_cell.angle_beta   90.00
_cell.angle_gamma   90.00
#
_symmetry.space_group_name_H-M   'P 1'
#
loop_
_entity.id
_entity.type
_entity.pdbx_description
1 polymer ?
#
loop_
_entity_poly.entity_id
_entity_poly.type
_entity_poly.pdbx_seq_one_letter_code
_entity_poly.pdbx_strand_id
1 'polypeptide(L)'
;MLPPALESALASIPESQAVRLRQVCHGAASTLARLTDLDLLQYESPVTAASLDLSTWEEMAPVVAATLRDVNAFIDLVRTQLAAGQPSPKGNGLASLVEDAVLDDAARARLERVLESAASQLFEQVQTLGVKVREPGVVADRWNLLAEVQASRTRFREQIGTLVFDLVAPFADVERSEVVPGHADEVGGAVSVRAAVADLRRILEARAAKLRQASSEDVQWHAQHLEQEMDAFGRTAPYRSLRAQDKRRLIEYRHAVREMATQPLPAKADVMEACQRVLELVTGLAVVNQRALLVRHDHEVWARSGVRLEQAEALLAIDRRAAAVALAEAAEVAAGLYGRSDALDEFLRRARKRSLALVPAEEVGPVVEEFRALLASLPFSE
;
A
#
# COMPACT_ATOMS: atom_id res chain seq x y z
N MET A 1 -13.10 3.91 14.61
CA MET A 1 -14.37 4.53 14.16
C MET A 1 -14.64 4.07 12.74
N LEU A 2 -15.91 3.98 12.33
CA LEU A 2 -16.25 3.64 10.95
C LEU A 2 -16.11 4.88 10.06
N PRO A 3 -15.76 4.73 8.77
CA PRO A 3 -15.84 5.84 7.81
C PRO A 3 -17.26 6.40 7.71
N PRO A 4 -17.45 7.73 7.54
CA PRO A 4 -18.78 8.33 7.43
C PRO A 4 -19.63 7.75 6.30
N ALA A 5 -19.02 7.46 5.15
CA ALA A 5 -19.72 6.83 4.02
C ALA A 5 -20.19 5.41 4.37
N LEU A 6 -19.40 4.66 5.15
CA LEU A 6 -19.82 3.35 5.66
C LEU A 6 -20.99 3.48 6.63
N GLU A 7 -20.97 4.46 7.54
CA GLU A 7 -22.11 4.71 8.44
C GLU A 7 -23.38 5.09 7.68
N SER A 8 -23.23 5.93 6.65
CA SER A 8 -24.35 6.32 5.79
C SER A 8 -24.90 5.14 4.98
N ALA A 9 -24.04 4.28 4.45
CA ALA A 9 -24.45 3.06 3.74
C ALA A 9 -25.14 2.06 4.68
N LEU A 10 -24.66 1.92 5.92
CA LEU A 10 -25.32 1.08 6.94
C LEU A 10 -26.66 1.66 7.42
N ALA A 11 -26.92 2.95 7.20
CA ALA A 11 -28.20 3.59 7.51
C ALA A 11 -29.27 3.38 6.41
N SER A 12 -28.88 3.02 5.18
CA SER A 12 -29.82 2.69 4.11
C SER A 12 -30.32 1.23 4.17
N ILE A 13 -29.72 0.40 5.03
CA ILE A 13 -30.08 -1.01 5.21
C ILE A 13 -31.25 -1.14 6.20
N PRO A 14 -32.18 -2.10 6.00
CA PRO A 14 -33.23 -2.41 6.97
C PRO A 14 -32.69 -2.62 8.39
N GLU A 15 -33.35 -2.05 9.39
CA GLU A 15 -32.84 -1.96 10.76
C GLU A 15 -32.52 -3.32 11.40
N SER A 16 -33.31 -4.35 11.06
CA SER A 16 -33.09 -5.74 11.49
C SER A 16 -31.73 -6.30 11.05
N GLN A 17 -31.23 -5.90 9.87
CA GLN A 17 -29.94 -6.31 9.33
C GLN A 17 -28.83 -5.33 9.68
N ALA A 18 -29.13 -4.02 9.72
CA ALA A 18 -28.17 -2.96 9.96
C ALA A 18 -27.46 -3.09 11.31
N VAL A 19 -28.16 -3.50 12.39
CA VAL A 19 -27.55 -3.69 13.72
C VAL A 19 -26.46 -4.76 13.68
N ARG A 20 -26.76 -5.90 13.05
CA ARG A 20 -25.82 -7.01 12.87
C ARG A 20 -24.62 -6.61 12.00
N LEU A 21 -24.88 -5.96 10.87
CA LEU A 21 -23.83 -5.53 9.96
C LEU A 21 -22.92 -4.45 10.58
N ARG A 22 -23.47 -3.53 11.39
CA ARG A 22 -22.67 -2.58 12.18
C ARG A 22 -21.72 -3.30 13.13
N GLN A 23 -22.18 -4.34 13.82
CA GLN A 23 -21.31 -5.11 14.71
C GLN A 23 -20.15 -5.78 13.94
N VAL A 24 -20.44 -6.39 12.79
CA VAL A 24 -19.39 -6.96 11.92
C VAL A 24 -18.43 -5.88 11.44
N CYS A 25 -18.93 -4.74 10.96
CA CYS A 25 -18.12 -3.64 10.45
C CYS A 25 -17.23 -3.01 11.54
N HIS A 26 -17.75 -2.84 12.75
CA HIS A 26 -16.96 -2.39 13.90
C HIS A 26 -15.87 -3.39 14.26
N GLY A 27 -16.20 -4.68 14.32
CA GLY A 27 -15.23 -5.75 14.51
C GLY A 27 -14.14 -5.74 13.44
N ALA A 28 -14.53 -5.58 12.18
CA ALA A 28 -13.61 -5.48 11.05
C ALA A 28 -12.68 -4.26 11.19
N ALA A 29 -13.23 -3.07 11.46
CA ALA A 29 -12.43 -1.85 11.66
C ALA A 29 -11.42 -2.01 12.81
N SER A 30 -11.84 -2.58 13.93
CA SER A 30 -10.95 -2.83 15.07
C SER A 30 -9.86 -3.86 14.73
N THR A 31 -10.19 -4.92 14.01
CA THR A 31 -9.22 -5.94 13.59
C THR A 31 -8.24 -5.38 12.55
N LEU A 32 -8.72 -4.64 11.55
CA LEU A 32 -7.88 -3.98 10.55
C LEU A 32 -6.87 -3.02 11.19
N ALA A 33 -7.30 -2.24 12.19
CA ALA A 33 -6.41 -1.35 12.94
C ALA A 33 -5.29 -2.11 13.68
N ARG A 34 -5.58 -3.30 14.22
CA ARG A 34 -4.58 -4.16 14.88
C ARG A 34 -3.69 -4.93 13.90
N LEU A 35 -4.16 -5.13 12.66
CA LEU A 35 -3.42 -5.79 11.58
C LEU A 35 -2.53 -4.84 10.75
N THR A 36 -2.39 -3.57 11.15
CA THR A 36 -1.50 -2.57 10.54
C THR A 36 -0.06 -3.05 10.35
N ASP A 37 0.72 -2.35 9.52
CA ASP A 37 2.06 -2.79 9.14
C ASP A 37 2.92 -3.13 10.36
N LEU A 38 3.61 -4.27 10.27
CA LEU A 38 4.49 -4.74 11.33
C LEU A 38 5.72 -3.83 11.36
N ASP A 39 6.00 -3.20 12.50
CA ASP A 39 7.22 -2.42 12.64
C ASP A 39 8.42 -3.36 12.70
N LEU A 40 9.11 -3.47 11.57
CA LEU A 40 10.25 -4.35 11.44
C LEU A 40 11.52 -3.78 12.08
N LEU A 41 11.55 -2.49 12.48
CA LEU A 41 12.76 -1.82 12.96
C LEU A 41 13.38 -2.50 14.18
N GLN A 42 12.53 -2.97 15.10
CA GLN A 42 12.99 -3.72 16.29
C GLN A 42 13.62 -5.07 15.93
N TYR A 43 13.44 -5.52 14.68
CA TYR A 43 13.98 -6.76 14.15
C TYR A 43 15.17 -6.57 13.19
N GLU A 44 15.78 -5.39 13.14
CA GLU A 44 16.88 -5.08 12.21
C GLU A 44 18.28 -5.30 12.81
N SER A 45 18.39 -5.83 14.04
CA SER A 45 19.69 -6.11 14.67
C SER A 45 20.58 -6.98 13.77
N PRO A 46 21.87 -6.63 13.60
CA PRO A 46 22.79 -7.41 12.76
C PRO A 46 22.90 -8.81 13.36
N VAL A 47 22.43 -9.79 12.60
CA VAL A 47 22.60 -11.20 12.95
C VAL A 47 24.09 -11.49 12.87
N THR A 48 24.75 -11.66 14.01
CA THR A 48 26.02 -12.39 14.07
C THR A 48 25.71 -13.80 13.59
N ALA A 49 26.16 -14.11 12.37
CA ALA A 49 26.00 -15.41 11.75
C ALA A 49 26.71 -16.47 12.62
N ALA A 50 25.98 -17.14 13.53
CA ALA A 50 26.27 -18.49 14.05
C ALA A 50 25.39 -18.88 15.26
N SER A 51 24.07 -18.90 15.12
CA SER A 51 23.24 -19.88 15.84
C SER A 51 21.82 -19.89 15.28
N LEU A 52 21.29 -21.08 15.05
CA LEU A 52 19.84 -21.32 14.95
C LEU A 52 19.25 -21.02 16.32
N ASP A 53 19.09 -19.74 16.64
CA ASP A 53 18.69 -19.32 17.96
C ASP A 53 17.16 -19.26 18.05
N LEU A 54 16.62 -20.05 18.97
CA LEU A 54 15.21 -20.00 19.36
C LEU A 54 14.80 -18.58 19.80
N SER A 55 15.75 -17.71 20.13
CA SER A 55 15.52 -16.28 20.39
C SER A 55 14.72 -15.58 19.29
N THR A 56 14.97 -15.92 18.02
CA THR A 56 14.21 -15.36 16.88
C THR A 56 12.72 -15.72 16.98
N TRP A 57 12.42 -16.97 17.33
CA TRP A 57 11.05 -17.42 17.52
C TRP A 57 10.44 -16.82 18.78
N GLU A 58 11.19 -16.71 19.87
CA GLU A 58 10.73 -16.10 21.12
C GLU A 58 10.35 -14.63 20.95
N GLU A 59 11.12 -13.86 20.17
CA GLU A 59 10.80 -12.48 19.82
C GLU A 59 9.54 -12.36 18.94
N MET A 60 9.26 -13.36 18.11
CA MET A 60 8.23 -13.31 17.07
C MET A 60 6.91 -13.98 17.44
N ALA A 61 6.96 -14.98 18.32
CA ALA A 61 5.81 -15.72 18.78
C ALA A 61 4.70 -14.80 19.34
N PRO A 62 4.99 -13.72 20.10
CA PRO A 62 3.95 -12.79 20.55
C PRO A 62 3.21 -12.12 19.39
N VAL A 63 3.91 -11.75 18.31
CA VAL A 63 3.30 -11.08 17.16
C VAL A 63 2.47 -12.04 16.32
N VAL A 64 2.96 -13.27 16.13
CA VAL A 64 2.21 -14.35 15.49
C VAL A 64 0.93 -14.66 16.31
N ALA A 65 1.08 -14.83 17.62
CA ALA A 65 -0.03 -15.14 18.52
C ALA A 65 -1.06 -14.01 18.58
N ALA A 66 -0.63 -12.74 18.60
CA ALA A 66 -1.53 -11.59 18.54
C ALA A 66 -2.31 -11.56 17.21
N THR A 67 -1.61 -11.74 16.09
CA THR A 67 -2.24 -11.79 14.75
C THR A 67 -3.29 -12.90 14.67
N LEU A 68 -2.95 -14.12 15.10
CA LEU A 68 -3.88 -15.25 15.10
C LEU A 68 -5.07 -15.00 16.05
N ARG A 69 -4.83 -14.43 17.22
CA ARG A 69 -5.88 -14.11 18.19
C ARG A 69 -6.88 -13.09 17.63
N ASP A 70 -6.38 -12.02 17.01
CA ASP A 70 -7.22 -10.96 16.45
C ASP A 70 -8.09 -11.45 15.30
N VAL A 71 -7.52 -12.26 14.39
CA VAL A 71 -8.28 -12.83 13.27
C VAL A 71 -9.28 -13.87 13.74
N ASN A 72 -8.90 -14.77 14.66
CA ASN A 72 -9.84 -15.76 15.22
C ASN A 72 -10.99 -15.09 15.97
N ALA A 73 -10.72 -14.06 16.78
CA ALA A 73 -11.77 -13.30 17.44
C ALA A 73 -12.76 -12.66 16.44
N PHE A 74 -12.26 -12.19 15.29
CA PHE A 74 -13.11 -11.69 14.22
C PHE A 74 -13.92 -12.79 13.52
N ILE A 75 -13.32 -13.97 13.25
CA ILE A 75 -14.03 -15.12 12.70
C ILE A 75 -15.17 -15.54 13.64
N ASP A 76 -14.91 -15.61 14.94
CA ASP A 76 -15.91 -15.98 15.95
C ASP A 76 -17.04 -14.95 16.03
N LEU A 77 -16.72 -13.65 15.92
CA LEU A 77 -17.72 -12.60 15.79
C LEU A 77 -18.61 -12.83 14.57
N VAL A 78 -18.04 -13.07 13.38
CA VAL A 78 -18.81 -13.31 12.15
C VAL A 78 -19.71 -14.55 12.30
N ARG A 79 -19.20 -15.64 12.87
CA ARG A 79 -19.96 -16.87 13.13
C ARG A 79 -21.11 -16.64 14.12
N THR A 80 -20.89 -15.85 15.16
CA THR A 80 -21.92 -15.48 16.12
C THR A 80 -23.05 -14.70 15.44
N GLN A 81 -22.70 -13.78 14.55
CA GLN A 81 -23.68 -13.00 13.79
C GLN A 81 -24.43 -13.85 12.76
N LEU A 82 -23.78 -14.84 12.14
CA LEU A 82 -24.44 -15.82 11.26
C LEU A 82 -25.48 -16.65 12.03
N ALA A 83 -25.14 -17.14 13.23
CA ALA A 83 -26.05 -17.92 14.07
C ALA A 83 -27.25 -17.10 14.55
N ALA A 84 -27.05 -15.84 14.91
CA ALA A 84 -28.13 -14.91 15.28
C ALA A 84 -29.09 -14.60 14.12
N GLY A 85 -28.64 -14.83 12.89
CA GLY A 85 -29.40 -14.63 11.65
C GLY A 85 -30.31 -15.78 11.26
N GLN A 86 -30.41 -16.89 11.99
CA GLN A 86 -31.31 -17.97 11.59
C GLN A 86 -32.75 -17.73 12.10
N PRO A 87 -33.80 -17.86 11.24
CA PRO A 87 -35.17 -17.67 11.66
C PRO A 87 -35.56 -18.70 12.73
N SER A 88 -36.10 -18.22 13.85
CA SER A 88 -36.64 -19.09 14.89
C SER A 88 -37.92 -19.77 14.35
N PRO A 89 -38.13 -21.08 14.53
CA PRO A 89 -39.22 -21.84 13.89
C PRO A 89 -40.63 -21.56 14.43
N LYS A 90 -40.89 -20.37 14.99
CA LYS A 90 -42.18 -20.00 15.60
C LYS A 90 -42.67 -18.64 15.09
N GLY A 91 -43.49 -18.64 14.04
CA GLY A 91 -44.24 -17.44 13.61
C GLY A 91 -45.05 -17.64 12.32
N ASN A 92 -46.37 -17.83 12.45
CA ASN A 92 -47.34 -17.97 11.36
C ASN A 92 -47.81 -16.60 10.82
N GLY A 93 -47.94 -16.47 9.48
CA GLY A 93 -48.75 -15.42 8.81
C GLY A 93 -48.37 -15.25 7.33
N LEU A 94 -49.28 -15.54 6.38
CA LEU A 94 -48.89 -16.19 5.11
C LEU A 94 -49.25 -15.51 3.78
N ALA A 95 -49.77 -14.27 3.70
CA ALA A 95 -50.32 -13.82 2.39
C ALA A 95 -50.02 -12.40 1.89
N SER A 96 -49.60 -11.43 2.71
CA SER A 96 -49.17 -10.10 2.21
C SER A 96 -47.70 -9.77 2.48
N LEU A 97 -46.96 -10.72 3.04
CA LEU A 97 -45.52 -10.62 3.34
C LEU A 97 -44.66 -11.17 2.18
N VAL A 98 -45.26 -11.78 1.16
CA VAL A 98 -44.53 -12.70 0.27
C VAL A 98 -43.64 -12.00 -0.75
N GLU A 99 -43.98 -10.81 -1.26
CA GLU A 99 -43.09 -10.12 -2.24
C GLU A 99 -41.97 -9.30 -1.56
N ASP A 100 -42.28 -8.49 -0.55
CA ASP A 100 -41.25 -7.76 0.23
C ASP A 100 -40.37 -8.71 1.06
N ALA A 101 -40.92 -9.81 1.61
CA ALA A 101 -40.09 -10.79 2.31
C ALA A 101 -39.27 -11.66 1.35
N VAL A 102 -39.67 -11.89 0.10
CA VAL A 102 -38.85 -12.65 -0.86
C VAL A 102 -37.67 -11.83 -1.36
N LEU A 103 -37.85 -10.52 -1.58
CA LEU A 103 -36.74 -9.60 -1.89
C LEU A 103 -35.79 -9.42 -0.68
N ASP A 104 -36.33 -9.35 0.54
CA ASP A 104 -35.55 -9.31 1.79
C ASP A 104 -34.81 -10.64 2.06
N ASP A 105 -35.42 -11.79 1.73
CA ASP A 105 -34.82 -13.11 1.93
C ASP A 105 -33.68 -13.39 0.93
N ALA A 106 -33.81 -12.93 -0.32
CA ALA A 106 -32.72 -13.02 -1.30
C ALA A 106 -31.52 -12.14 -0.91
N ALA A 107 -31.76 -10.92 -0.45
CA ALA A 107 -30.72 -10.01 0.04
C ALA A 107 -30.04 -10.56 1.31
N ARG A 108 -30.83 -11.09 2.25
CA ARG A 108 -30.34 -11.77 3.46
C ARG A 108 -29.51 -13.00 3.13
N ALA A 109 -30.00 -13.89 2.27
CA ALA A 109 -29.27 -15.09 1.85
C ALA A 109 -27.97 -14.73 1.11
N ARG A 110 -27.93 -13.59 0.41
CA ARG A 110 -26.68 -13.06 -0.18
C ARG A 110 -25.71 -12.61 0.91
N LEU A 111 -26.16 -11.84 1.90
CA LEU A 111 -25.32 -11.39 3.02
C LEU A 111 -24.76 -12.56 3.84
N GLU A 112 -25.58 -13.57 4.11
CA GLU A 112 -25.16 -14.78 4.82
C GLU A 112 -24.08 -15.53 4.04
N ARG A 113 -24.24 -15.69 2.72
CA ARG A 113 -23.20 -16.29 1.87
C ARG A 113 -21.89 -15.49 1.87
N VAL A 114 -21.96 -14.16 1.85
CA VAL A 114 -20.76 -13.29 1.92
C VAL A 114 -20.03 -13.49 3.26
N LEU A 115 -20.77 -13.49 4.37
CA LEU A 115 -20.22 -13.71 5.71
C LEU A 115 -19.62 -15.12 5.88
N GLU A 116 -20.33 -16.16 5.41
CA GLU A 116 -19.88 -17.55 5.49
C GLU A 116 -18.62 -17.78 4.64
N SER A 117 -18.61 -17.26 3.41
CA SER A 117 -17.45 -17.31 2.52
C SER A 117 -16.24 -16.62 3.16
N ALA A 118 -16.41 -15.43 3.71
CA ALA A 118 -15.32 -14.69 4.35
C ALA A 118 -14.79 -15.40 5.60
N ALA A 119 -15.67 -15.92 6.47
CA ALA A 119 -15.26 -16.67 7.66
C ALA A 119 -14.48 -17.94 7.29
N SER A 120 -14.90 -18.65 6.23
CA SER A 120 -14.24 -19.87 5.75
C SER A 120 -12.86 -19.56 5.17
N GLN A 121 -12.76 -18.55 4.31
CA GLN A 121 -11.48 -18.12 3.71
C GLN A 121 -10.49 -17.62 4.78
N LEU A 122 -10.95 -16.84 5.77
CA LEU A 122 -10.11 -16.40 6.88
C LEU A 122 -9.63 -17.58 7.73
N PHE A 123 -10.50 -18.57 7.98
CA PHE A 123 -10.13 -19.78 8.72
C PHE A 123 -9.06 -20.59 7.98
N GLU A 124 -9.20 -20.79 6.66
CA GLU A 124 -8.19 -21.47 5.84
C GLU A 124 -6.84 -20.73 5.85
N GLN A 125 -6.85 -19.41 5.78
CA GLN A 125 -5.64 -18.60 5.88
C GLN A 125 -4.98 -18.70 7.26
N VAL A 126 -5.78 -18.76 8.35
CA VAL A 126 -5.28 -19.01 9.71
C VAL A 126 -4.60 -20.37 9.82
N GLN A 127 -5.20 -21.44 9.26
CA GLN A 127 -4.59 -22.77 9.24
C GLN A 127 -3.29 -22.78 8.42
N THR A 128 -3.29 -22.11 7.26
CA THR A 128 -2.12 -21.99 6.39
C THR A 128 -0.96 -21.31 7.12
N LEU A 129 -1.22 -20.19 7.80
CA LEU A 129 -0.21 -19.52 8.61
C LEU A 129 0.28 -20.44 9.74
N GLY A 130 -0.64 -21.14 10.42
CA GLY A 130 -0.30 -22.10 11.48
C GLY A 130 0.62 -23.24 11.04
N VAL A 131 0.48 -23.72 9.80
CA VAL A 131 1.39 -24.70 9.18
C VAL A 131 2.73 -24.04 8.85
N LYS A 132 2.72 -22.88 8.18
CA LYS A 132 3.92 -22.15 7.74
C LYS A 132 4.84 -21.79 8.90
N VAL A 133 4.31 -21.33 10.03
CA VAL A 133 5.10 -20.96 11.21
C VAL A 133 5.70 -22.17 11.96
N ARG A 134 5.40 -23.39 11.53
CA ARG A 134 6.02 -24.62 12.04
C ARG A 134 7.00 -25.24 11.03
N GLU A 135 7.08 -24.70 9.81
CA GLU A 135 8.00 -25.20 8.78
C GLU A 135 9.45 -24.82 9.17
N PRO A 136 10.39 -25.79 9.26
CA PRO A 136 11.76 -25.50 9.68
C PRO A 136 12.46 -24.46 8.79
N GLY A 137 12.21 -24.45 7.48
CA GLY A 137 12.80 -23.46 6.56
C GLY A 137 12.31 -22.03 6.77
N VAL A 138 11.13 -21.86 7.38
CA VAL A 138 10.57 -20.54 7.73
C VAL A 138 11.10 -20.10 9.10
N VAL A 139 11.10 -20.99 10.09
CA VAL A 139 11.48 -20.66 11.47
C VAL A 139 12.99 -20.55 11.66
N ALA A 140 13.78 -21.23 10.83
CA ALA A 140 15.24 -21.20 10.89
C ALA A 140 15.84 -19.83 10.50
N ASP A 141 15.08 -18.99 9.79
CA ASP A 141 15.52 -17.66 9.35
C ASP A 141 14.48 -16.61 9.74
N ARG A 142 14.89 -15.67 10.59
CA ARG A 142 14.11 -14.52 11.03
C ARG A 142 13.43 -13.79 9.89
N TRP A 143 14.14 -13.56 8.78
CA TRP A 143 13.61 -12.80 7.65
C TRP A 143 12.54 -13.57 6.88
N ASN A 144 12.63 -14.90 6.87
CA ASN A 144 11.60 -15.76 6.28
C ASN A 144 10.33 -15.74 7.15
N LEU A 145 10.47 -15.89 8.46
CA LEU A 145 9.33 -15.80 9.38
C LEU A 145 8.65 -14.43 9.32
N LEU A 146 9.41 -13.34 9.30
CA LEU A 146 8.88 -11.98 9.14
C LEU A 146 8.14 -11.79 7.82
N ALA A 147 8.68 -12.32 6.73
CA ALA A 147 8.04 -12.26 5.42
C ALA A 147 6.69 -13.00 5.43
N GLU A 148 6.62 -14.19 6.02
CA GLU A 148 5.38 -14.98 6.11
C GLU A 148 4.31 -14.31 6.99
N VAL A 149 4.72 -13.72 8.13
CA VAL A 149 3.81 -12.99 9.01
C VAL A 149 3.29 -11.73 8.31
N GLN A 150 4.16 -10.94 7.68
CA GLN A 150 3.77 -9.74 6.95
C GLN A 150 2.81 -10.09 5.79
N ALA A 151 3.14 -11.08 4.96
CA ALA A 151 2.29 -11.52 3.85
C ALA A 151 0.92 -12.02 4.33
N SER A 152 0.88 -12.73 5.45
CA SER A 152 -0.38 -13.22 6.03
C SER A 152 -1.23 -12.07 6.58
N ARG A 153 -0.63 -11.09 7.26
CA ARG A 153 -1.34 -9.87 7.71
C ARG A 153 -1.94 -9.09 6.54
N THR A 154 -1.21 -8.94 5.43
CA THR A 154 -1.73 -8.32 4.20
C THR A 154 -2.94 -9.08 3.66
N ARG A 155 -2.87 -10.42 3.55
CA ARG A 155 -4.00 -11.25 3.09
C ARG A 155 -5.22 -11.13 4.00
N PHE A 156 -5.03 -11.15 5.32
CA PHE A 156 -6.12 -10.97 6.28
C PHE A 156 -6.77 -9.59 6.11
N ARG A 157 -5.99 -8.53 5.98
CA ARG A 157 -6.51 -7.17 5.76
C ARG A 157 -7.32 -7.07 4.47
N GLU A 158 -6.79 -7.60 3.37
CA GLU A 158 -7.48 -7.60 2.08
C GLU A 158 -8.80 -8.36 2.15
N GLN A 159 -8.82 -9.52 2.81
CA GLN A 159 -10.02 -10.32 2.98
C GLN A 159 -11.07 -9.63 3.85
N ILE A 160 -10.67 -9.06 5.00
CA ILE A 160 -11.57 -8.35 5.90
C ILE A 160 -12.09 -7.07 5.24
N GLY A 161 -11.25 -6.34 4.51
CA GLY A 161 -11.65 -5.15 3.77
C GLY A 161 -12.61 -5.47 2.63
N THR A 162 -12.38 -6.57 1.90
CA THR A 162 -13.29 -7.06 0.87
C THR A 162 -14.64 -7.45 1.46
N LEU A 163 -14.66 -8.14 2.61
CA LEU A 163 -15.90 -8.40 3.34
C LEU A 163 -16.66 -7.10 3.65
N VAL A 164 -16.02 -6.09 4.23
CA VAL A 164 -16.71 -4.82 4.54
C VAL A 164 -17.34 -4.20 3.30
N PHE A 165 -16.60 -4.13 2.20
CA PHE A 165 -17.11 -3.58 0.94
C PHE A 165 -18.30 -4.41 0.40
N ASP A 166 -18.17 -5.73 0.34
CA ASP A 166 -19.19 -6.62 -0.21
C ASP A 166 -20.49 -6.63 0.61
N LEU A 167 -20.42 -6.28 1.91
CA LEU A 167 -21.60 -6.14 2.77
C LEU A 167 -22.42 -4.88 2.46
N VAL A 168 -21.81 -3.81 1.95
CA VAL A 168 -22.48 -2.51 1.78
C VAL A 168 -22.68 -2.08 0.32
N ALA A 169 -21.81 -2.53 -0.59
CA ALA A 169 -21.92 -2.24 -2.02
C ALA A 169 -23.29 -2.59 -2.66
N PRO A 170 -24.06 -3.59 -2.20
CA PRO A 170 -25.41 -3.83 -2.72
C PRO A 170 -26.44 -2.76 -2.35
N PHE A 171 -26.18 -1.92 -1.33
CA PHE A 171 -27.16 -1.01 -0.73
C PHE A 171 -26.82 0.47 -0.91
N ALA A 172 -25.62 0.78 -1.41
CA ALA A 172 -25.17 2.14 -1.65
C ALA A 172 -24.17 2.14 -2.82
N ASP A 173 -24.22 3.20 -3.63
CA ASP A 173 -23.18 3.49 -4.62
C ASP A 173 -21.99 4.09 -3.88
N VAL A 174 -21.01 3.25 -3.57
CA VAL A 174 -19.85 3.59 -2.74
C VAL A 174 -18.59 2.97 -3.30
N GLU A 175 -17.48 3.66 -3.14
CA GLU A 175 -16.16 3.15 -3.48
C GLU A 175 -15.49 2.48 -2.27
N ARG A 176 -14.53 1.58 -2.52
CA ARG A 176 -13.73 0.95 -1.46
C ARG A 176 -12.97 1.98 -0.62
N SER A 177 -12.51 3.05 -1.26
CA SER A 177 -11.81 4.19 -0.65
C SER A 177 -12.65 4.88 0.43
N GLU A 178 -13.98 4.83 0.29
CA GLU A 178 -14.92 5.53 1.16
C GLU A 178 -15.41 4.66 2.33
N VAL A 179 -15.52 3.34 2.13
CA VAL A 179 -16.15 2.46 3.12
C VAL A 179 -15.21 1.52 3.84
N VAL A 180 -14.06 1.17 3.28
CA VAL A 180 -13.15 0.21 3.92
C VAL A 180 -12.29 0.92 4.97
N PRO A 181 -12.38 0.57 6.27
CA PRO A 181 -11.60 1.23 7.32
C PRO A 181 -10.09 1.10 7.09
N GLY A 182 -9.36 2.22 7.14
CA GLY A 182 -7.91 2.26 6.97
C GLY A 182 -7.42 2.10 5.52
N HIS A 183 -8.32 2.03 4.53
CA HIS A 183 -7.94 1.90 3.12
C HIS A 183 -7.15 3.11 2.62
N ALA A 184 -7.61 4.32 2.92
CA ALA A 184 -6.92 5.55 2.54
C ALA A 184 -5.49 5.62 3.12
N ASP A 185 -5.31 5.20 4.37
CA ASP A 185 -3.99 5.14 5.01
C ASP A 185 -3.08 4.10 4.33
N GLU A 186 -3.63 2.95 3.92
CA GLU A 186 -2.89 1.92 3.20
C GLU A 186 -2.43 2.39 1.81
N VAL A 187 -3.33 3.04 1.07
CA VAL A 187 -3.02 3.66 -0.22
C VAL A 187 -1.95 4.73 -0.03
N GLY A 188 -2.13 5.63 0.94
CA GLY A 188 -1.18 6.69 1.25
C GLY A 188 0.21 6.16 1.63
N GLY A 189 0.27 5.09 2.42
CA GLY A 189 1.50 4.37 2.74
C GLY A 189 2.18 3.79 1.50
N ALA A 190 1.42 3.12 0.64
CA ALA A 190 1.95 2.51 -0.59
C ALA A 190 2.45 3.57 -1.60
N VAL A 191 1.72 4.67 -1.78
CA VAL A 191 2.14 5.82 -2.60
C VAL A 191 3.41 6.44 -2.03
N SER A 192 3.51 6.58 -0.70
CA SER A 192 4.70 7.11 -0.03
C SER A 192 5.94 6.21 -0.22
N VAL A 193 5.76 4.88 -0.17
CA VAL A 193 6.83 3.90 -0.49
C VAL A 193 7.29 4.06 -1.92
N ARG A 194 6.35 4.10 -2.87
CA ARG A 194 6.66 4.30 -4.29
C ARG A 194 7.47 5.59 -4.50
N ALA A 195 7.02 6.70 -3.93
CA ALA A 195 7.68 7.99 -4.07
C ALA A 195 9.11 7.96 -3.50
N ALA A 196 9.28 7.42 -2.29
CA ALA A 196 10.60 7.34 -1.64
C ALA A 196 11.58 6.44 -2.41
N VAL A 197 11.09 5.33 -2.98
CA VAL A 197 11.90 4.44 -3.84
C VAL A 197 12.34 5.15 -5.11
N ALA A 198 11.44 5.90 -5.76
CA ALA A 198 11.77 6.66 -6.97
C ALA A 198 12.80 7.77 -6.69
N ASP A 199 12.67 8.47 -5.56
CA ASP A 199 13.64 9.47 -5.14
C ASP A 199 15.00 8.87 -4.81
N LEU A 200 15.04 7.75 -4.08
CA LEU A 200 16.28 7.04 -3.80
C LEU A 200 16.95 6.57 -5.09
N ARG A 201 16.20 5.98 -6.04
CA ARG A 201 16.73 5.57 -7.35
C ARG A 201 17.41 6.74 -8.05
N ARG A 202 16.70 7.86 -8.20
CA ARG A 202 17.21 9.07 -8.86
C ARG A 202 18.49 9.60 -8.20
N ILE A 203 18.52 9.61 -6.86
CA ILE A 203 19.71 10.02 -6.09
C ILE A 203 20.88 9.08 -6.42
N LEU A 204 20.67 7.77 -6.33
CA LEU A 204 21.69 6.76 -6.59
C LEU A 204 22.20 6.79 -8.03
N GLU A 205 21.35 7.00 -9.03
CA GLU A 205 21.75 7.16 -10.44
C GLU A 205 22.67 8.37 -10.64
N ALA A 206 22.32 9.50 -10.02
CA ALA A 206 23.15 10.70 -10.05
C ALA A 206 24.49 10.46 -9.34
N ARG A 207 24.51 9.67 -8.25
CA ARG A 207 25.75 9.29 -7.56
C ARG A 207 26.61 8.35 -8.42
N ALA A 208 26.02 7.34 -9.03
CA ALA A 208 26.71 6.42 -9.94
C ALA A 208 27.36 7.19 -11.10
N ALA A 209 26.65 8.17 -11.69
CA ALA A 209 27.18 9.01 -12.74
C ALA A 209 28.41 9.83 -12.29
N LYS A 210 28.36 10.42 -11.09
CA LYS A 210 29.50 11.17 -10.53
C LYS A 210 30.67 10.25 -10.19
N LEU A 211 30.41 9.08 -9.59
CA LEU A 211 31.44 8.12 -9.22
C LEU A 211 32.18 7.59 -10.47
N ARG A 212 31.50 7.38 -11.60
CA ARG A 212 32.16 7.03 -12.87
C ARG A 212 33.22 8.06 -13.29
N GLN A 213 32.98 9.33 -13.02
CA GLN A 213 33.88 10.44 -13.38
C GLN A 213 34.90 10.78 -12.27
N ALA A 214 34.75 10.21 -11.08
CA ALA A 214 35.58 10.53 -9.91
C ALA A 214 37.03 10.09 -10.07
N SER A 215 37.94 10.89 -9.51
CA SER A 215 39.35 10.53 -9.31
C SER A 215 39.48 9.47 -8.21
N SER A 216 40.65 8.83 -8.07
CA SER A 216 40.91 7.87 -6.98
C SER A 216 40.82 8.50 -5.59
N GLU A 217 41.13 9.78 -5.47
CA GLU A 217 41.13 10.52 -4.20
C GLU A 217 39.70 10.77 -3.69
N ASP A 218 38.73 10.89 -4.60
CA ASP A 218 37.33 11.17 -4.28
C ASP A 218 36.48 9.92 -4.03
N VAL A 219 36.99 8.71 -4.32
CA VAL A 219 36.20 7.47 -4.24
C VAL A 219 35.68 7.22 -2.82
N GLN A 220 36.52 7.48 -1.81
CA GLN A 220 36.11 7.31 -0.41
C GLN A 220 34.96 8.25 -0.05
N TRP A 221 35.00 9.50 -0.50
CA TRP A 221 33.94 10.48 -0.28
C TRP A 221 32.62 10.03 -0.92
N HIS A 222 32.69 9.42 -2.09
CA HIS A 222 31.52 8.83 -2.74
C HIS A 222 30.95 7.62 -2.01
N ALA A 223 31.81 6.74 -1.46
CA ALA A 223 31.37 5.62 -0.63
C ALA A 223 30.67 6.10 0.65
N GLN A 224 31.22 7.12 1.31
CA GLN A 224 30.60 7.76 2.48
C GLN A 224 29.24 8.39 2.15
N HIS A 225 29.11 9.06 1.01
CA HIS A 225 27.83 9.61 0.59
C HIS A 225 26.81 8.51 0.26
N LEU A 226 27.24 7.42 -0.40
CA LEU A 226 26.35 6.29 -0.65
C LEU A 226 25.79 5.71 0.67
N GLU A 227 26.65 5.55 1.68
CA GLU A 227 26.25 5.13 3.03
C GLU A 227 25.23 6.09 3.65
N GLN A 228 25.50 7.40 3.59
CA GLN A 228 24.62 8.43 4.13
C GLN A 228 23.23 8.44 3.47
N GLU A 229 23.15 8.27 2.15
CA GLU A 229 21.86 8.24 1.43
C GLU A 229 21.06 6.97 1.80
N MET A 230 21.73 5.82 1.93
CA MET A 230 21.09 4.58 2.40
C MET A 230 20.61 4.69 3.85
N ASP A 231 21.41 5.30 4.72
CA ASP A 231 21.05 5.49 6.11
C ASP A 231 19.92 6.52 6.29
N ALA A 232 19.94 7.61 5.51
CA ALA A 232 18.86 8.58 5.45
C ALA A 232 17.54 7.92 5.03
N PHE A 233 17.58 7.07 3.99
CA PHE A 233 16.41 6.30 3.57
C PHE A 233 15.89 5.36 4.67
N GLY A 234 16.80 4.66 5.37
CA GLY A 234 16.47 3.78 6.49
C GLY A 234 15.75 4.46 7.66
N ARG A 235 15.83 5.78 7.78
CA ARG A 235 15.14 6.57 8.82
C ARG A 235 13.76 7.10 8.40
N THR A 236 13.38 6.92 7.13
CA THR A 236 12.11 7.42 6.61
C THR A 236 10.93 6.56 7.03
N ALA A 237 9.72 7.15 7.07
CA ALA A 237 8.51 6.37 7.32
C ALA A 237 8.24 5.28 6.26
N PRO A 238 8.45 5.51 4.95
CA PRO A 238 8.21 4.48 3.94
C PRO A 238 9.15 3.28 4.03
N TYR A 239 10.37 3.46 4.55
CA TYR A 239 11.25 2.32 4.86
C TYR A 239 10.58 1.35 5.85
N ARG A 240 9.75 1.83 6.79
CA ARG A 240 9.03 0.96 7.73
C ARG A 240 8.06 0.00 7.03
N SER A 241 7.45 0.42 5.93
CA SER A 241 6.46 -0.35 5.16
C SER A 241 7.06 -1.26 4.07
N LEU A 242 8.39 -1.33 3.94
CA LEU A 242 9.04 -2.28 3.03
C LEU A 242 8.81 -3.73 3.45
N ARG A 243 8.90 -4.64 2.49
CA ARG A 243 8.81 -6.08 2.77
C ARG A 243 10.05 -6.52 3.54
N ALA A 244 9.90 -7.50 4.43
CA ALA A 244 11.00 -8.05 5.21
C ALA A 244 12.22 -8.43 4.35
N GLN A 245 12.01 -9.14 3.23
CA GLN A 245 13.10 -9.54 2.33
C GLN A 245 13.81 -8.36 1.66
N ASP A 246 13.08 -7.29 1.36
CA ASP A 246 13.66 -6.08 0.76
C ASP A 246 14.52 -5.33 1.79
N LYS A 247 14.05 -5.26 3.05
CA LYS A 247 14.82 -4.67 4.17
C LYS A 247 16.09 -5.45 4.44
N ARG A 248 16.02 -6.78 4.47
CA ARG A 248 17.19 -7.66 4.63
C ARG A 248 18.29 -7.27 3.64
N ARG A 249 17.95 -7.23 2.35
CA ARG A 249 18.91 -6.91 1.28
C ARG A 249 19.45 -5.48 1.41
N LEU A 250 18.61 -4.51 1.78
CA LEU A 250 19.07 -3.13 2.04
C LEU A 250 20.06 -3.07 3.21
N ILE A 251 19.82 -3.81 4.29
CA ILE A 251 20.71 -3.87 5.45
C ILE A 251 22.04 -4.53 5.07
N GLU A 252 22.00 -5.65 4.34
CA GLU A 252 23.18 -6.35 3.84
C GLU A 252 24.04 -5.44 2.95
N TYR A 253 23.44 -4.73 1.99
CA TYR A 253 24.17 -3.79 1.15
C TYR A 253 24.67 -2.56 1.93
N ARG A 254 23.89 -2.05 2.89
CA ARG A 254 24.33 -0.93 3.73
C ARG A 254 25.57 -1.32 4.53
N HIS A 255 25.62 -2.54 5.07
CA HIS A 255 26.81 -3.05 5.76
C HIS A 255 28.03 -3.07 4.84
N ALA A 256 27.89 -3.67 3.65
CA ALA A 256 28.98 -3.73 2.68
C ALA A 256 29.48 -2.33 2.29
N VAL A 257 28.57 -1.40 1.98
CA VAL A 257 28.91 0.00 1.66
C VAL A 257 29.62 0.69 2.83
N ARG A 258 29.16 0.45 4.06
CA ARG A 258 29.80 1.01 5.26
C ARG A 258 31.22 0.51 5.46
N GLU A 259 31.50 -0.77 5.18
CA GLU A 259 32.85 -1.31 5.23
C GLU A 259 33.77 -0.63 4.21
N MET A 260 33.28 -0.35 3.00
CA MET A 260 34.06 0.40 1.99
C MET A 260 34.23 1.88 2.35
N ALA A 261 33.23 2.49 2.98
CA ALA A 261 33.26 3.91 3.39
C ALA A 261 34.30 4.20 4.48
N THR A 262 34.62 3.21 5.32
CA THR A 262 35.64 3.31 6.37
C THR A 262 37.05 2.96 5.88
N GLN A 263 37.19 2.28 4.75
CA GLN A 263 38.49 1.96 4.15
C GLN A 263 39.13 3.23 3.55
N PRO A 264 40.43 3.47 3.78
CA PRO A 264 41.15 4.53 3.09
C PRO A 264 41.41 4.11 1.64
N LEU A 265 41.06 4.99 0.68
CA LEU A 265 41.23 4.76 -0.77
C LEU A 265 40.62 3.42 -1.25
N PRO A 266 39.30 3.20 -1.07
CA PRO A 266 38.66 1.99 -1.57
C PRO A 266 38.76 1.91 -3.10
N ALA A 267 38.82 0.70 -3.64
CA ALA A 267 38.90 0.53 -5.09
C ALA A 267 37.62 1.05 -5.76
N LYS A 268 37.77 1.89 -6.79
CA LYS A 268 36.65 2.45 -7.54
C LYS A 268 35.71 1.40 -8.11
N ALA A 269 36.25 0.26 -8.55
CA ALA A 269 35.47 -0.85 -9.08
C ALA A 269 34.52 -1.43 -8.03
N ASP A 270 34.99 -1.65 -6.81
CA ASP A 270 34.21 -2.23 -5.71
C ASP A 270 33.08 -1.28 -5.28
N VAL A 271 33.36 0.01 -5.13
CA VAL A 271 32.35 1.01 -4.78
C VAL A 271 31.30 1.17 -5.90
N MET A 272 31.73 1.10 -7.17
CA MET A 272 30.81 1.11 -8.31
C MET A 272 29.92 -0.14 -8.34
N GLU A 273 30.48 -1.32 -8.08
CA GLU A 273 29.72 -2.56 -8.01
C GLU A 273 28.68 -2.52 -6.89
N ALA A 274 29.06 -2.04 -5.70
CA ALA A 274 28.13 -1.88 -4.59
C ALA A 274 27.02 -0.87 -4.91
N CYS A 275 27.36 0.28 -5.51
CA CYS A 275 26.39 1.27 -5.95
C CYS A 275 25.40 0.66 -6.96
N GLN A 276 25.89 -0.13 -7.91
CA GLN A 276 25.07 -0.81 -8.91
C GLN A 276 24.14 -1.85 -8.29
N ARG A 277 24.62 -2.67 -7.34
CA ARG A 277 23.78 -3.65 -6.62
C ARG A 277 22.66 -2.97 -5.82
N VAL A 278 22.96 -1.85 -5.14
CA VAL A 278 21.94 -1.07 -4.43
C VAL A 278 20.94 -0.48 -5.44
N LEU A 279 21.41 0.05 -6.56
CA LEU A 279 20.53 0.59 -7.60
C LEU A 279 19.61 -0.48 -8.20
N GLU A 280 20.12 -1.68 -8.45
CA GLU A 280 19.33 -2.82 -8.92
C GLU A 280 18.26 -3.22 -7.91
N LEU A 281 18.61 -3.26 -6.62
CA LEU A 281 17.63 -3.53 -5.57
C LEU A 281 16.52 -2.48 -5.55
N VAL A 282 16.89 -1.19 -5.50
CA VAL A 282 15.92 -0.08 -5.45
C VAL A 282 15.05 -0.06 -6.71
N THR A 283 15.62 -0.38 -7.88
CA THR A 283 14.87 -0.55 -9.12
C THR A 283 13.89 -1.72 -9.02
N GLY A 284 14.31 -2.84 -8.43
CA GLY A 284 13.45 -4.00 -8.15
C GLY A 284 12.28 -3.67 -7.22
N LEU A 285 12.45 -2.71 -6.30
CA LEU A 285 11.36 -2.25 -5.42
C LEU A 285 10.21 -1.58 -6.18
N ALA A 286 10.41 -1.17 -7.44
CA ALA A 286 9.34 -0.68 -8.31
C ALA A 286 8.22 -1.72 -8.54
N VAL A 287 8.44 -2.99 -8.19
CA VAL A 287 7.39 -4.02 -8.09
C VAL A 287 6.23 -3.60 -7.18
N VAL A 288 6.44 -2.65 -6.26
CA VAL A 288 5.37 -2.03 -5.46
C VAL A 288 4.22 -1.54 -6.36
N ASN A 289 4.54 -1.04 -7.56
CA ASN A 289 3.56 -0.52 -8.52
C ASN A 289 2.60 -1.59 -9.07
N GLN A 290 2.90 -2.88 -8.87
CA GLN A 290 2.06 -3.99 -9.33
C GLN A 290 1.06 -4.44 -8.24
N ARG A 291 1.07 -3.80 -7.07
CA ARG A 291 0.08 -4.10 -6.02
C ARG A 291 -1.31 -3.70 -6.53
N ALA A 292 -2.29 -4.61 -6.45
CA ALA A 292 -3.66 -4.38 -6.91
C ALA A 292 -4.32 -3.14 -6.29
N LEU A 293 -3.89 -2.75 -5.09
CA LEU A 293 -4.29 -1.49 -4.45
C LEU A 293 -3.80 -0.26 -5.23
N LEU A 294 -2.51 -0.22 -5.60
CA LEU A 294 -1.93 0.90 -6.35
C LEU A 294 -2.41 0.93 -7.80
N VAL A 295 -2.63 -0.23 -8.42
CA VAL A 295 -3.17 -0.28 -9.79
C VAL A 295 -4.51 0.45 -9.86
N ARG A 296 -5.46 0.13 -8.97
CA ARG A 296 -6.77 0.80 -8.90
C ARG A 296 -6.64 2.29 -8.62
N HIS A 297 -5.88 2.64 -7.58
CA HIS A 297 -5.59 4.05 -7.25
C HIS A 297 -5.02 4.81 -8.46
N ASP A 298 -4.07 4.22 -9.18
CA ASP A 298 -3.41 4.89 -10.29
C ASP A 298 -4.38 5.12 -11.46
N HIS A 299 -5.29 4.18 -11.74
CA HIS A 299 -6.35 4.37 -12.73
C HIS A 299 -7.30 5.52 -12.32
N GLU A 300 -7.71 5.58 -11.06
CA GLU A 300 -8.58 6.65 -10.54
C GLU A 300 -7.89 8.02 -10.61
N VAL A 301 -6.63 8.10 -10.18
CA VAL A 301 -5.84 9.34 -10.22
C VAL A 301 -5.59 9.77 -11.67
N TRP A 302 -5.30 8.83 -12.56
CA TRP A 302 -5.11 9.11 -13.98
C TRP A 302 -6.39 9.66 -14.63
N ALA A 303 -7.53 9.02 -14.41
CA ALA A 303 -8.82 9.49 -14.92
C ALA A 303 -9.16 10.89 -14.39
N ARG A 304 -9.00 11.11 -13.07
CA ARG A 304 -9.26 12.41 -12.44
C ARG A 304 -8.32 13.51 -12.95
N SER A 305 -7.04 13.20 -13.11
CA SER A 305 -6.06 14.13 -13.68
C SER A 305 -6.39 14.46 -15.14
N GLY A 306 -6.80 13.45 -15.92
CA GLY A 306 -7.25 13.60 -17.31
C GLY A 306 -8.43 14.58 -17.43
N VAL A 307 -9.47 14.43 -16.62
CA VAL A 307 -10.63 15.36 -16.62
C VAL A 307 -10.20 16.80 -16.32
N ARG A 308 -9.27 17.00 -15.37
CA ARG A 308 -8.76 18.34 -15.06
C ARG A 308 -7.87 18.92 -16.17
N LEU A 309 -7.13 18.06 -16.86
CA LEU A 309 -6.34 18.46 -18.01
C LEU A 309 -7.22 18.86 -19.20
N GLU A 310 -8.28 18.10 -19.49
CA GLU A 310 -9.28 18.46 -20.50
C GLU A 310 -9.97 19.79 -20.18
N GLN A 311 -10.24 20.07 -18.90
CA GLN A 311 -10.74 21.38 -18.46
C GLN A 311 -9.73 22.50 -18.74
N ALA A 312 -8.45 22.27 -18.46
CA ALA A 312 -7.39 23.24 -18.76
C ALA A 312 -7.30 23.53 -20.26
N GLU A 313 -7.39 22.49 -21.09
CA GLU A 313 -7.39 22.58 -22.56
C GLU A 313 -8.57 23.41 -23.09
N ALA A 314 -9.77 23.13 -22.60
CA ALA A 314 -10.97 23.89 -22.98
C ALA A 314 -10.84 25.39 -22.62
N LEU A 315 -10.16 25.69 -21.51
CA LEU A 315 -9.94 27.06 -21.04
C LEU A 315 -8.83 27.81 -21.78
N LEU A 316 -7.91 27.14 -22.48
CA LEU A 316 -6.79 27.78 -23.19
C LEU A 316 -7.24 28.87 -24.18
N ALA A 317 -8.38 28.67 -24.83
CA ALA A 317 -8.94 29.60 -25.81
C ALA A 317 -9.78 30.73 -25.18
N ILE A 318 -10.20 30.58 -23.92
CA ILE A 318 -11.16 31.45 -23.25
C ILE A 318 -10.47 32.31 -22.19
N ASP A 319 -9.80 31.66 -21.23
CA ASP A 319 -9.11 32.29 -20.11
C ASP A 319 -7.85 31.48 -19.76
N ARG A 320 -6.71 31.99 -20.20
CA ARG A 320 -5.40 31.34 -19.99
C ARG A 320 -4.98 31.30 -18.52
N ARG A 321 -5.47 32.22 -17.69
CA ARG A 321 -5.20 32.19 -16.25
C ARG A 321 -6.00 31.09 -15.58
N ALA A 322 -7.28 30.95 -15.93
CA ALA A 322 -8.09 29.82 -15.47
C ALA A 322 -7.54 28.48 -15.95
N ALA A 323 -7.04 28.42 -17.20
CA ALA A 323 -6.35 27.24 -17.73
C ALA A 323 -5.10 26.88 -16.91
N ALA A 324 -4.29 27.85 -16.49
CA ALA A 324 -3.13 27.63 -15.64
C ALA A 324 -3.51 27.06 -14.25
N VAL A 325 -4.63 27.51 -13.68
CA VAL A 325 -5.16 26.96 -12.41
C VAL A 325 -5.63 25.51 -12.60
N ALA A 326 -6.42 25.23 -13.64
CA ALA A 326 -6.88 23.88 -13.93
C ALA A 326 -5.71 22.91 -14.22
N LEU A 327 -4.68 23.38 -14.92
CA LEU A 327 -3.43 22.64 -15.13
C LEU A 327 -2.71 22.34 -13.81
N ALA A 328 -2.64 23.32 -12.90
CA ALA A 328 -2.06 23.11 -11.58
C ALA A 328 -2.85 22.07 -10.77
N GLU A 329 -4.19 22.13 -10.80
CA GLU A 329 -5.05 21.11 -10.18
C GLU A 329 -4.83 19.72 -10.78
N ALA A 330 -4.71 19.63 -12.11
CA ALA A 330 -4.43 18.37 -12.80
C ALA A 330 -3.08 17.77 -12.36
N ALA A 331 -2.05 18.61 -12.22
CA ALA A 331 -0.72 18.21 -11.75
C ALA A 331 -0.70 17.82 -10.26
N GLU A 332 -1.46 18.51 -9.41
CA GLU A 332 -1.64 18.15 -8.00
C GLU A 332 -2.32 16.78 -7.87
N VAL A 333 -3.34 16.50 -8.67
CA VAL A 333 -3.94 15.15 -8.72
C VAL A 333 -2.91 14.12 -9.18
N ALA A 334 -2.20 14.39 -10.28
CA ALA A 334 -1.16 13.48 -10.79
C ALA A 334 0.05 13.31 -9.86
N ALA A 335 0.24 14.16 -8.84
CA ALA A 335 1.24 13.93 -7.80
C ALA A 335 1.02 12.58 -7.09
N GLY A 336 -0.22 12.09 -7.06
CA GLY A 336 -0.55 10.74 -6.62
C GLY A 336 0.19 9.66 -7.42
N LEU A 337 0.55 9.89 -8.69
CA LEU A 337 1.26 8.93 -9.57
C LEU A 337 2.79 9.00 -9.47
N TYR A 338 3.33 9.84 -8.59
CA TYR A 338 4.78 10.00 -8.45
C TYR A 338 5.48 8.67 -8.16
N GLY A 339 6.56 8.39 -8.89
CA GLY A 339 7.30 7.12 -8.89
C GLY A 339 6.79 6.07 -9.88
N ARG A 340 5.78 6.40 -10.71
CA ARG A 340 5.31 5.53 -11.80
C ARG A 340 6.17 5.64 -13.07
N SER A 341 6.65 6.83 -13.39
CA SER A 341 7.46 7.11 -14.59
C SER A 341 8.45 8.24 -14.33
N ASP A 342 9.72 8.04 -14.69
CA ASP A 342 10.76 9.05 -14.48
C ASP A 342 10.48 10.36 -15.21
N ALA A 343 9.88 10.29 -16.40
CA ALA A 343 9.54 11.46 -17.20
C ALA A 343 8.41 12.27 -16.55
N LEU A 344 7.39 11.60 -16.04
CA LEU A 344 6.32 12.25 -15.28
C LEU A 344 6.87 12.84 -13.97
N ASP A 345 7.72 12.12 -13.25
CA ASP A 345 8.30 12.58 -12.00
C ASP A 345 9.13 13.86 -12.19
N GLU A 346 9.88 13.95 -13.30
CA GLU A 346 10.64 15.16 -13.63
C GLU A 346 9.73 16.34 -13.92
N PHE A 347 8.63 16.13 -14.65
CA PHE A 347 7.60 17.15 -14.85
C PHE A 347 7.00 17.61 -13.52
N LEU A 348 6.56 16.68 -12.67
CA LEU A 348 5.93 16.99 -11.37
C LEU A 348 6.90 17.72 -10.40
N ARG A 349 8.19 17.40 -10.43
CA ARG A 349 9.21 18.14 -9.68
C ARG A 349 9.35 19.58 -10.17
N ARG A 350 9.38 19.80 -11.49
CA ARG A 350 9.43 21.16 -12.07
C ARG A 350 8.15 21.94 -11.76
N ALA A 351 6.99 21.31 -11.90
CA ALA A 351 5.68 21.88 -11.60
C ALA A 351 5.60 22.40 -10.16
N ARG A 352 6.03 21.60 -9.19
CA ARG A 352 6.05 21.97 -7.76
C ARG A 352 7.01 23.13 -7.44
N LYS A 353 8.16 23.21 -8.11
CA LYS A 353 9.13 24.30 -7.91
C LYS A 353 8.66 25.62 -8.53
N ARG A 354 8.03 25.55 -9.72
CA ARG A 354 7.63 26.72 -10.51
C ARG A 354 6.24 27.25 -10.15
N SER A 355 5.39 26.41 -9.55
CA SER A 355 3.95 26.63 -9.39
C SER A 355 3.25 26.87 -10.72
N LEU A 356 2.57 25.84 -11.25
CA LEU A 356 1.93 25.90 -12.57
C LEU A 356 0.83 26.99 -12.66
N ALA A 357 0.21 27.33 -11.54
CA ALA A 357 -0.80 28.39 -11.48
C ALA A 357 -0.23 29.80 -11.76
N LEU A 358 1.09 29.96 -11.72
CA LEU A 358 1.79 31.24 -11.95
C LEU A 358 2.56 31.25 -13.28
N VAL A 359 2.37 30.24 -14.13
CA VAL A 359 3.02 30.16 -15.43
C VAL A 359 2.50 31.28 -16.35
N PRO A 360 3.38 31.97 -17.11
CA PRO A 360 2.96 32.99 -18.06
C PRO A 360 1.94 32.45 -19.06
N ALA A 361 0.96 33.29 -19.45
CA ALA A 361 -0.17 32.87 -20.28
C ALA A 361 0.26 32.24 -21.62
N GLU A 362 1.37 32.69 -22.20
CA GLU A 362 1.96 32.16 -23.42
C GLU A 362 2.53 30.74 -23.27
N GLU A 363 2.92 30.34 -22.07
CA GLU A 363 3.54 29.04 -21.80
C GLU A 363 2.53 27.96 -21.39
N VAL A 364 1.31 28.33 -21.00
CA VAL A 364 0.30 27.36 -20.51
C VAL A 364 -0.01 26.29 -21.56
N GLY A 365 -0.18 26.69 -22.83
CA GLY A 365 -0.48 25.76 -23.93
C GLY A 365 0.60 24.68 -24.12
N PRO A 366 1.87 25.05 -24.33
CA PRO A 366 2.97 24.08 -24.39
C PRO A 366 3.08 23.14 -23.19
N VAL A 367 2.84 23.64 -21.97
CA VAL A 367 2.91 22.82 -20.75
C VAL A 367 1.73 21.84 -20.65
N VAL A 368 0.53 22.24 -21.09
CA VAL A 368 -0.63 21.35 -21.22
C VAL A 368 -0.33 20.21 -22.20
N GLU A 369 0.23 20.51 -23.37
CA GLU A 369 0.60 19.51 -24.37
C GLU A 369 1.68 18.53 -23.86
N GLU A 370 2.72 19.04 -23.19
CA GLU A 370 3.74 18.21 -22.54
C GLU A 370 3.10 17.27 -21.51
N PHE A 371 2.23 17.81 -20.64
CA PHE A 371 1.61 17.01 -19.60
C PHE A 371 0.65 15.95 -20.15
N ARG A 372 -0.10 16.27 -21.21
CA ARG A 372 -0.95 15.30 -21.93
C ARG A 372 -0.13 14.15 -22.48
N ALA A 373 0.97 14.45 -23.15
CA ALA A 373 1.85 13.43 -23.72
C ALA A 373 2.43 12.51 -22.62
N LEU A 374 2.80 13.08 -21.48
CA LEU A 374 3.29 12.31 -20.34
C LEU A 374 2.21 11.39 -19.76
N LEU A 375 1.00 11.89 -19.51
CA LEU A 375 -0.11 11.07 -19.00
C LEU A 375 -0.52 9.96 -19.98
N ALA A 376 -0.50 10.23 -21.29
CA ALA A 376 -0.80 9.24 -22.33
C ALA A 376 0.30 8.16 -22.46
N SER A 377 1.54 8.48 -22.10
CA SER A 377 2.67 7.54 -22.14
C SER A 377 2.77 6.62 -20.91
N LEU A 378 1.89 6.80 -19.92
CA LEU A 378 1.98 6.02 -18.69
C LEU A 378 1.73 4.54 -18.95
N PRO A 379 2.60 3.64 -18.46
CA PRO A 379 2.36 2.22 -18.58
C PRO A 379 1.25 1.84 -17.60
N PHE A 380 0.01 1.69 -18.08
CA PHE A 380 -1.00 0.92 -17.35
C PHE A 380 -0.91 -0.51 -17.87
N SER A 381 -0.54 -1.44 -17.00
CA SER A 381 -0.63 -2.86 -17.33
C SER A 381 -2.11 -3.22 -17.37
N GLU A 382 -2.60 -3.77 -18.48
CA GLU A 382 -3.91 -4.47 -18.49
C GLU A 382 -3.91 -5.69 -17.57
#